data_AF-A0A2W6UZX7-F1
#
_entry.id   AF-A0A2W6UZX7-F1
#
_cell.length_a   1.000
_cell.length_b   1.000
_cell.length_c   1.000
_cell.angle_alpha   90.00
_cell.angle_beta   90.00
_cell.angle_gamma   90.00
#
_symmetry.space_group_name_H-M   'P 1'
#
loop_
_entity.id
_entity.type
_entity.pdbx_description
1 polymer ?
#
loop_
_entity_poly.entity_id
_entity_poly.type
_entity_poly.pdbx_seq_one_letter_code
_entity_poly.pdbx_strand_id
1 'polypeptide(L)'
;MTGENTTTGESPLFGDDAARLGRDIVEQSIAHDIAAVRARLRELWTDPAIDVWLTSPNSHLDGARPIDVLALTGVETVMEAIDVEIAGGSR
;
A
#
# COMPACT_ATOMS: atom_id res chain seq x y z
N MET A 1 -13.79 -53.03 24.30
CA MET A 1 -14.38 -51.68 24.19
C MET A 1 -13.27 -50.68 24.51
N THR A 2 -12.51 -50.35 23.47
CA THR A 2 -12.47 -49.03 22.78
C THR A 2 -11.48 -48.10 23.46
N GLY A 3 -10.23 -48.17 22.99
CA GLY A 3 -9.21 -47.16 23.26
C GLY A 3 -9.56 -45.89 22.49
N GLU A 4 -9.70 -44.80 23.21
CA GLU A 4 -9.81 -43.46 22.68
C GLU A 4 -8.41 -42.97 22.29
N ASN A 5 -8.08 -43.08 21.01
CA ASN A 5 -6.94 -42.38 20.43
C ASN A 5 -7.44 -40.98 20.06
N THR A 6 -7.36 -40.03 21.00
CA THR A 6 -7.51 -38.62 20.67
C THR A 6 -6.25 -38.20 19.92
N THR A 7 -6.27 -38.38 18.60
CA THR A 7 -5.39 -37.66 17.69
C THR A 7 -5.67 -36.19 17.88
N THR A 8 -4.86 -35.52 18.70
CA THR A 8 -4.73 -34.07 18.72
C THR A 8 -4.46 -33.67 17.27
N GLY A 9 -5.48 -33.10 16.63
CA GLY A 9 -5.30 -32.34 15.41
C GLY A 9 -4.51 -31.09 15.77
N GLU A 10 -3.19 -31.24 15.83
CA GLU A 10 -2.26 -30.11 15.76
C GLU A 10 -2.47 -29.48 14.38
N SER A 11 -3.43 -28.56 14.29
CA SER A 11 -3.46 -27.55 13.24
C SER A 11 -2.05 -26.99 13.13
N PRO A 12 -1.46 -26.85 11.93
CA PRO A 12 -0.10 -26.36 11.82
C PRO A 12 -0.09 -24.90 12.26
N LEU A 13 0.30 -24.69 13.53
CA LEU A 13 0.35 -23.40 14.25
C LEU A 13 1.18 -22.35 13.48
N PHE A 14 2.08 -22.81 12.61
CA PHE A 14 2.95 -21.94 11.82
C PHE A 14 2.32 -21.47 10.49
N GLY A 15 1.26 -22.10 9.99
CA GLY A 15 0.66 -21.75 8.70
C GLY A 15 -0.20 -20.49 8.77
N ASP A 16 -1.13 -20.45 9.72
CA ASP A 16 -2.12 -19.38 9.84
C ASP A 16 -1.51 -18.10 10.44
N ASP A 17 -0.72 -18.25 11.51
CA ASP A 17 -0.05 -17.11 12.17
C ASP A 17 1.00 -16.44 11.27
N ALA A 18 1.80 -17.21 10.52
CA ALA A 18 2.78 -16.64 9.61
C ALA A 18 2.11 -15.90 8.43
N ALA A 19 1.02 -16.44 7.89
CA ALA A 19 0.24 -15.78 6.84
C ALA A 19 -0.40 -14.47 7.35
N ARG A 20 -0.89 -14.45 8.60
CA ARG A 20 -1.42 -13.25 9.24
C ARG A 20 -0.34 -12.18 9.40
N LEU A 21 0.81 -12.54 9.99
CA LEU A 21 1.94 -11.63 10.16
C LEU A 21 2.44 -11.06 8.83
N GLY A 22 2.51 -11.90 7.79
CA GLY A 22 2.87 -11.45 6.45
C GLY A 22 1.93 -10.38 5.91
N ARG A 23 0.61 -10.55 6.07
CA ARG A 23 -0.38 -9.54 5.69
C ARG A 23 -0.24 -8.26 6.51
N ASP A 24 -0.15 -8.37 7.84
CA ASP A 24 -0.02 -7.23 8.75
C ASP A 24 1.23 -6.39 8.43
N ILE A 25 2.35 -7.02 8.05
CA ILE A 25 3.59 -6.34 7.67
C ILE A 25 3.42 -5.59 6.35
N VAL A 26 2.78 -6.21 5.35
CA VAL A 26 2.50 -5.57 4.05
C VAL A 26 1.55 -4.39 4.21
N GLU A 27 0.48 -4.54 4.99
CA GLU A 27 -0.47 -3.46 5.28
C GLU A 27 0.20 -2.27 5.98
N GLN A 28 1.10 -2.55 6.94
CA GLN A 28 1.90 -1.50 7.59
C GLN A 28 2.84 -0.79 6.62
N SER A 29 3.49 -1.53 5.71
CA SER A 29 4.36 -0.93 4.68
C SER A 29 3.57 0.00 3.77
N ILE A 30 2.42 -0.47 3.26
CA ILE A 30 1.57 0.33 2.37
C ILE A 30 1.04 1.57 3.09
N ALA A 31 0.61 1.45 4.35
CA ALA A 31 0.18 2.60 5.15
C ALA A 31 1.30 3.62 5.36
N HIS A 32 2.54 3.16 5.57
CA HIS A 32 3.71 4.01 5.68
C HIS A 32 4.01 4.74 4.36
N ASP A 33 3.95 4.03 3.24
CA ASP A 33 4.19 4.59 1.90
C ASP A 33 3.14 5.64 1.52
N ILE A 34 1.86 5.36 1.79
CA ILE A 34 0.77 6.33 1.61
C ILE A 34 1.02 7.57 2.47
N ALA A 35 1.47 7.41 3.72
CA ALA A 35 1.75 8.54 4.59
C ALA A 35 2.89 9.42 4.05
N ALA A 36 3.96 8.81 3.52
CA ALA A 36 5.08 9.52 2.91
C ALA A 36 4.64 10.32 1.66
N VAL A 37 3.87 9.70 0.76
CA VAL A 37 3.31 10.38 -0.42
C VAL A 37 2.42 11.55 -0.03
N ARG A 38 1.51 11.36 0.94
CA ARG A 38 0.63 12.43 1.40
C ARG A 38 1.43 13.56 2.06
N ALA A 39 2.51 13.26 2.77
CA ALA A 39 3.37 14.29 3.35
C ALA A 39 4.01 15.17 2.27
N ARG A 40 4.53 14.55 1.19
CA ARG A 40 5.11 15.26 0.05
C ARG A 40 4.10 16.16 -0.66
N LEU A 41 2.92 15.62 -0.97
CA LEU A 41 1.88 16.38 -1.69
C LEU A 41 1.29 17.54 -0.86
N ARG A 42 1.27 17.41 0.48
CA ARG A 42 0.81 18.47 1.39
C ARG A 42 1.68 19.73 1.38
N GLU A 43 2.89 19.66 0.84
CA GLU A 43 3.72 20.85 0.68
C GLU A 43 3.10 21.87 -0.28
N LEU A 44 2.21 21.41 -1.20
CA LEU A 44 1.64 22.24 -2.26
C LEU A 44 0.11 22.18 -2.33
N TRP A 45 -0.50 21.08 -1.91
CA TRP A 45 -1.93 20.83 -2.09
C TRP A 45 -2.66 20.58 -0.78
N THR A 46 -3.98 20.78 -0.83
CA THR A 46 -4.89 20.52 0.29
C THR A 46 -5.25 19.05 0.36
N ASP A 47 -5.60 18.55 1.56
CA ASP A 47 -6.03 17.15 1.76
C ASP A 47 -7.10 16.66 0.76
N PRO A 48 -8.16 17.44 0.42
CA PRO A 48 -9.13 17.03 -0.59
C PRO A 48 -8.54 16.88 -2.00
N ALA A 49 -7.63 17.77 -2.41
CA ALA A 49 -6.98 17.67 -3.71
C ALA A 49 -6.03 16.46 -3.77
N ILE A 50 -5.37 16.15 -2.66
CA ILE A 50 -4.53 14.95 -2.53
C ILE A 50 -5.36 13.69 -2.65
N ASP A 51 -6.54 13.64 -2.01
CA ASP A 51 -7.44 12.49 -2.08
C ASP A 51 -7.90 12.23 -3.53
N VAL A 52 -8.29 13.29 -4.24
CA VAL A 52 -8.64 13.23 -5.66
C VAL A 52 -7.45 12.74 -6.49
N TRP A 53 -6.26 13.29 -6.29
CA TRP A 53 -5.08 12.90 -7.05
C TRP A 53 -4.71 11.42 -6.83
N LEU A 54 -4.75 10.93 -5.59
CA LEU A 54 -4.43 9.54 -5.23
C LEU A 54 -5.42 8.53 -5.83
N THR A 55 -6.67 8.93 -6.02
CA THR A 55 -7.77 8.06 -6.45
C THR A 55 -8.17 8.25 -7.91
N SER A 56 -7.56 9.20 -8.62
CA SER A 56 -7.84 9.47 -10.04
C SER A 56 -6.79 8.83 -10.95
N PRO A 57 -7.14 8.51 -12.21
CA PRO A 57 -6.17 8.16 -13.24
C PRO A 57 -5.07 9.22 -13.38
N ASN A 58 -3.81 8.81 -13.36
CA ASN A 58 -2.67 9.72 -13.45
C ASN A 58 -1.87 9.46 -14.75
N SER A 59 -1.66 10.51 -15.55
CA SER A 59 -0.96 10.41 -16.85
C SER A 59 0.52 10.05 -16.74
N HIS A 60 1.16 10.32 -15.60
CA HIS A 60 2.56 9.93 -15.33
C HIS A 60 2.68 8.47 -14.89
N LEU A 61 1.56 7.80 -14.61
CA LEU A 61 1.48 6.41 -14.19
C LEU A 61 0.70 5.55 -15.21
N ASP A 62 0.80 5.90 -16.51
CA ASP A 62 0.11 5.20 -17.62
C ASP A 62 -1.42 5.14 -17.45
N GLY A 63 -2.01 6.13 -16.75
CA GLY A 63 -3.43 6.18 -16.44
C GLY A 63 -3.85 5.36 -15.22
N ALA A 64 -2.93 4.68 -14.53
CA ALA A 64 -3.21 4.03 -13.27
C ALA A 64 -3.50 5.05 -12.16
N ARG A 65 -4.24 4.62 -11.12
CA ARG A 65 -4.44 5.42 -9.91
C ARG A 65 -3.19 5.29 -9.03
N PRO A 66 -2.65 6.38 -8.47
CA PRO A 66 -1.49 6.31 -7.59
C PRO A 66 -1.64 5.34 -6.42
N ILE A 67 -2.84 5.20 -5.85
CA ILE A 67 -3.09 4.25 -4.76
C ILE A 67 -2.94 2.78 -5.19
N ASP A 68 -3.27 2.45 -6.44
CA ASP A 68 -3.08 1.09 -6.97
C ASP A 68 -1.60 0.82 -7.23
N VAL A 69 -0.86 1.82 -7.73
CA VAL A 69 0.59 1.71 -7.94
C VAL A 69 1.33 1.53 -6.62
N LEU A 70 0.93 2.24 -5.56
CA LEU A 70 1.50 2.04 -4.21
C LEU A 70 1.32 0.60 -3.73
N ALA A 71 0.16 -0.01 -3.99
CA ALA A 71 -0.12 -1.38 -3.56
C ALA A 71 0.63 -2.44 -4.40
N LEU A 72 0.94 -2.16 -5.67
CA LEU A 72 1.47 -3.14 -6.62
C LEU A 72 2.97 -3.02 -6.89
N THR A 73 3.50 -1.80 -6.90
CA THR A 73 4.86 -1.48 -7.33
C THR A 73 5.66 -0.80 -6.21
N GLY A 74 4.97 -0.04 -5.34
CA GLY A 74 5.59 0.64 -4.21
C GLY A 74 5.75 2.14 -4.42
N VAL A 75 6.40 2.79 -3.44
CA VAL A 75 6.42 4.25 -3.30
C VAL A 75 7.27 4.99 -4.33
N GLU A 76 8.35 4.39 -4.82
CA GLU A 76 9.33 5.08 -5.67
C GLU A 76 8.71 5.64 -6.96
N THR A 77 7.97 4.80 -7.70
CA THR A 77 7.30 5.22 -8.95
C THR A 77 6.31 6.36 -8.74
N VAL A 78 5.62 6.38 -7.59
CA VAL A 78 4.65 7.44 -7.26
C VAL A 78 5.37 8.73 -6.87
N MET A 79 6.51 8.65 -6.16
CA MET A 79 7.32 9.82 -5.84
C MET A 79 7.92 10.46 -7.10
N GLU A 80 8.40 9.66 -8.06
CA GLU A 80 8.87 10.17 -9.35
C GLU A 80 7.76 10.92 -10.11
N ALA A 81 6.55 10.38 -10.15
CA ALA A 81 5.40 11.05 -10.77
C ALA A 81 5.07 12.39 -10.10
N ILE A 82 5.23 12.48 -8.78
CA ILE A 82 5.05 13.73 -8.02
C ILE A 82 6.12 14.75 -8.40
N ASP A 83 7.39 14.37 -8.46
CA ASP A 83 8.46 15.29 -8.84
C ASP A 83 8.27 15.82 -10.28
N VAL A 84 7.80 14.98 -11.21
CA VAL A 84 7.47 15.41 -12.58
C VAL A 84 6.32 16.41 -12.60
N GLU A 85 5.23 16.15 -11.86
CA GLU A 85 4.07 17.04 -11.76
C GLU A 85 4.46 18.40 -11.17
N ILE A 86 5.24 18.41 -10.08
CA ILE A 86 5.72 19.62 -9.43
C ILE A 86 6.65 20.42 -10.34
N ALA A 87 7.58 19.75 -11.03
CA ALA A 87 8.48 20.37 -11.99
C ALA A 87 7.72 20.94 -13.22
N GLY A 88 6.69 20.25 -13.70
CA GLY A 88 5.88 20.66 -14.85
C GLY A 88 4.83 21.75 -14.55
N GLY A 89 4.47 21.91 -13.28
CA GLY A 89 3.56 22.95 -12.76
C GLY A 89 4.23 24.31 -12.54
N SER A 90 5.56 24.40 -12.61
CA SER A 90 6.30 25.66 -12.55
C SER A 90 6.25 26.37 -13.90
N ARG A 91 5.16 27.11 -14.17
CA ARG A 91 5.03 28.01 -15.33
C ARG A 91 4.33 29.29 -14.94
#